data_AF-A0A8S3ZH18-F1
#
_entry.id   AF-A0A8S3ZH18-F1
#
_cell.length_a   1.000
_cell.length_b   1.000
_cell.length_c   1.000
_cell.angle_alpha   90.00
_cell.angle_beta   90.00
_cell.angle_gamma   90.00
#
_symmetry.space_group_name_H-M   'P 1'
#
loop_
_entity.id
_entity.type
_entity.pdbx_description
1 polymer ?
#
loop_
_entity_poly.entity_id
_entity_poly.type
_entity_poly.pdbx_seq_one_letter_code
_entity_poly.pdbx_strand_id
1 'polypeptide(L)'
;MNQILGAEHFVVYNYSISPAVDQILQRYQQDGLVTVLPWPVPTLDVHSYGQMAALNDCFYRNRNISRFVVVVDTDELIIPRNHFTWMELLDTISPEEHDVSALMHPSDPSRKRFKTTGSFDFRSSFFKISNITNWTEILSQFSFSDEEKSNIEKLKFLTLSQVWRGIKIFPEYRRTKYIARPEFVNVAGVHYVHSFVKNTGSVLVNDKLALVHHYRNYPKKSKVIMDTSILKFKNQLYPRLVQQCQRFPSIFK
;
A
#
# COMPACT_ATOMS: atom_id res chain seq x y z
N MET A 1 -3.82 -8.60 0.31
CA MET A 1 -3.86 -7.63 1.42
C MET A 1 -4.74 -6.42 1.10
N ASN A 2 -4.49 -5.66 0.02
CA ASN A 2 -5.27 -4.46 -0.29
C ASN A 2 -6.80 -4.63 -0.29
N GLN A 3 -7.34 -5.76 -0.76
CA GLN A 3 -8.78 -6.05 -0.62
C GLN A 3 -9.26 -6.13 0.84
N ILE A 4 -8.47 -6.71 1.73
CA ILE A 4 -8.79 -6.76 3.18
C ILE A 4 -8.78 -5.34 3.77
N LEU A 5 -7.93 -4.46 3.24
CA LEU A 5 -7.85 -3.06 3.66
C LEU A 5 -8.99 -2.18 3.08
N GLY A 6 -9.83 -2.74 2.19
CA GLY A 6 -10.97 -2.04 1.60
C GLY A 6 -10.81 -1.65 0.12
N ALA A 7 -9.76 -2.11 -0.58
CA ALA A 7 -9.67 -1.91 -2.02
C ALA A 7 -10.71 -2.77 -2.78
N GLU A 8 -11.60 -2.13 -3.52
CA GLU A 8 -12.66 -2.80 -4.27
C GLU A 8 -12.24 -3.15 -5.70
N HIS A 9 -11.40 -2.31 -6.32
CA HIS A 9 -10.93 -2.49 -7.69
C HIS A 9 -9.46 -2.06 -7.85
N PHE A 10 -8.77 -2.63 -8.84
CA PHE A 10 -7.36 -2.38 -9.11
C PHE A 10 -7.16 -1.96 -10.55
N VAL A 11 -6.37 -0.91 -10.79
CA VAL A 11 -5.97 -0.50 -12.14
C VAL A 11 -4.47 -0.73 -12.28
N VAL A 12 -4.09 -1.53 -13.28
CA VAL A 12 -2.70 -1.89 -13.57
C VAL A 12 -2.33 -1.41 -14.97
N TYR A 13 -1.26 -0.63 -15.08
CA TYR A 13 -0.71 -0.18 -16.35
C TYR A 13 0.39 -1.14 -16.78
N ASN A 14 0.15 -1.88 -17.86
CA ASN A 14 1.04 -2.91 -18.36
C ASN A 14 1.96 -2.35 -19.45
N TYR A 15 3.19 -1.99 -19.06
CA TYR A 15 4.29 -1.77 -20.00
C TYR A 15 4.93 -3.10 -20.41
N SER A 16 5.26 -3.93 -19.42
CA SER A 16 5.72 -5.29 -19.62
C SER A 16 5.42 -6.14 -18.38
N ILE A 17 4.99 -7.37 -18.60
CA ILE A 17 4.73 -8.38 -17.56
C ILE A 17 5.17 -9.75 -18.06
N SER A 18 5.52 -10.64 -17.14
CA SER A 18 5.83 -12.03 -17.49
C SER A 18 4.54 -12.82 -17.83
N PRO A 19 4.63 -13.93 -18.58
CA PRO A 19 3.47 -14.77 -18.86
C PRO A 19 2.75 -15.27 -17.59
N ALA A 20 3.50 -15.53 -16.51
CA ALA A 20 2.93 -15.94 -15.23
C ALA A 20 2.09 -14.82 -14.59
N VAL A 21 2.60 -13.57 -14.61
CA VAL A 21 1.84 -12.42 -14.09
C VAL A 21 0.63 -12.12 -14.97
N ASP A 22 0.78 -12.21 -16.29
CA ASP A 22 -0.31 -12.03 -17.25
C ASP A 22 -1.45 -13.04 -17.00
N GLN A 23 -1.13 -14.32 -16.80
CA GLN A 23 -2.13 -15.35 -16.47
C GLN A 23 -2.93 -15.00 -15.19
N ILE A 24 -2.26 -14.47 -14.16
CA ILE A 24 -2.93 -14.04 -12.91
C ILE A 24 -3.83 -12.82 -13.19
N LEU A 25 -3.31 -11.81 -13.89
CA LEU A 25 -4.05 -10.58 -14.16
C LEU A 25 -5.27 -10.84 -15.05
N GLN A 26 -5.14 -11.65 -16.11
CA GLN A 26 -6.27 -12.05 -16.95
C GLN A 26 -7.37 -12.71 -16.14
N ARG A 27 -7.01 -13.59 -15.20
CA ARG A 27 -7.99 -14.23 -14.34
C ARG A 27 -8.68 -13.23 -13.39
N TYR A 28 -7.93 -12.28 -12.84
CA TYR A 28 -8.52 -11.22 -12.01
C TYR A 28 -9.35 -10.21 -12.81
N GLN A 29 -9.05 -9.99 -14.09
CA GLN A 29 -9.91 -9.22 -15.00
C GLN A 29 -11.25 -9.93 -15.22
N GLN A 30 -11.24 -11.25 -15.42
CA GLN A 30 -12.47 -12.05 -15.55
C GLN A 30 -13.34 -12.00 -14.29
N ASP A 31 -12.72 -11.90 -13.11
CA ASP A 31 -13.44 -11.74 -11.84
C ASP A 31 -13.99 -10.31 -11.63
N GLY A 32 -13.69 -9.36 -12.52
CA GLY A 32 -14.04 -7.94 -12.36
C GLY A 32 -13.18 -7.19 -11.32
N LEU A 33 -12.11 -7.81 -10.82
CA LEU A 33 -11.28 -7.26 -9.75
C LEU A 33 -10.23 -6.26 -10.26
N VAL A 34 -9.72 -6.48 -11.47
CA VAL A 34 -8.61 -5.69 -12.04
C VAL A 34 -9.01 -5.15 -13.40
N THR A 35 -8.61 -3.93 -13.72
CA THR A 35 -8.51 -3.40 -15.08
C THR A 35 -7.04 -3.33 -15.46
N VAL A 36 -6.64 -4.02 -16.54
CA VAL A 36 -5.29 -3.92 -17.11
C VAL A 36 -5.33 -3.02 -18.33
N LEU A 37 -4.58 -1.93 -18.29
CA LEU A 37 -4.45 -0.98 -19.38
C LEU A 37 -3.11 -1.19 -20.08
N PRO A 38 -3.07 -1.38 -21.41
CA PRO A 38 -1.83 -1.34 -22.16
C PRO A 38 -1.14 0.01 -21.93
N TRP A 39 0.17 -0.02 -21.67
CA TRP A 39 0.96 1.19 -21.46
C TRP A 39 2.17 1.23 -22.40
N PRO A 40 1.93 1.42 -23.71
CA PRO A 40 3.02 1.49 -24.68
C PRO A 40 3.79 2.80 -24.51
N VAL A 41 4.93 2.72 -23.84
CA VAL A 41 5.83 3.88 -23.71
C VAL A 41 6.61 4.01 -25.02
N PRO A 42 6.50 5.15 -25.73
CA PRO A 42 6.98 5.26 -27.11
C PRO A 42 8.52 5.26 -27.25
N THR A 43 9.24 5.60 -26.19
CA THR A 43 10.71 5.57 -26.14
C THR A 43 11.20 5.19 -24.74
N LEU A 44 12.40 4.62 -24.66
CA LEU A 44 13.10 4.34 -23.41
C LEU A 44 13.56 5.62 -22.69
N ASP A 45 13.56 6.76 -23.39
CA ASP A 45 13.94 8.06 -22.82
C ASP A 45 12.87 8.66 -21.90
N VAL A 46 11.68 8.05 -21.83
CA VAL A 46 10.66 8.47 -20.86
C VAL A 46 11.08 8.03 -19.46
N HIS A 47 11.39 9.01 -18.62
CA HIS A 47 11.74 8.80 -17.22
C HIS A 47 10.76 7.82 -16.53
N SER A 48 11.30 6.76 -15.93
CA SER A 48 10.56 5.73 -15.19
C SER A 48 9.37 5.15 -15.95
N TYR A 49 9.52 4.87 -17.25
CA TYR A 49 8.48 4.24 -18.08
C TYR A 49 7.15 5.02 -18.06
N GLY A 50 7.20 6.33 -17.88
CA GLY A 50 6.01 7.18 -17.88
C GLY A 50 5.08 6.96 -16.68
N GLN A 51 5.59 6.46 -15.55
CA GLN A 51 4.79 6.19 -14.34
C GLN A 51 3.92 7.37 -13.91
N MET A 52 4.45 8.59 -13.98
CA MET A 52 3.70 9.82 -13.69
C MET A 52 2.50 9.99 -14.63
N ALA A 53 2.67 9.76 -15.93
CA ALA A 53 1.59 9.88 -16.90
C ALA A 53 0.52 8.79 -16.67
N ALA A 54 0.93 7.56 -16.35
CA ALA A 54 0.00 6.47 -15.99
C ALA A 54 -0.83 6.81 -14.74
N LEU A 55 -0.18 7.36 -13.71
CA LEU A 55 -0.88 7.80 -12.50
C LEU A 55 -1.88 8.91 -12.82
N ASN A 56 -1.50 9.90 -13.61
CA ASN A 56 -2.43 10.98 -13.98
C ASN A 56 -3.62 10.45 -14.78
N ASP A 57 -3.41 9.61 -15.80
CA ASP A 57 -4.51 8.93 -16.53
C ASP A 57 -5.44 8.17 -15.57
N CYS A 58 -4.87 7.45 -14.59
CA CYS A 58 -5.64 6.73 -13.57
C CYS A 58 -6.52 7.66 -12.74
N PHE A 59 -5.96 8.77 -12.25
CA PHE A 59 -6.68 9.76 -11.48
C PHE A 59 -7.80 10.40 -12.29
N TYR A 60 -7.54 10.81 -13.53
CA TYR A 60 -8.55 11.40 -14.41
C TYR A 60 -9.69 10.42 -14.72
N ARG A 61 -9.40 9.15 -14.98
CA ARG A 61 -10.43 8.11 -15.20
C ARG A 61 -11.30 7.88 -13.97
N ASN A 62 -10.72 8.00 -12.77
CA ASN A 62 -11.41 7.70 -11.53
C ASN A 62 -12.12 8.92 -10.91
N ARG A 63 -11.99 10.11 -11.51
CA ARG A 63 -12.77 11.29 -11.08
C ARG A 63 -14.26 10.99 -11.19
N ASN A 64 -14.99 11.23 -10.11
CA ASN A 64 -16.44 10.96 -9.99
C ASN A 64 -16.84 9.47 -10.08
N ILE A 65 -15.88 8.54 -10.07
CA ILE A 65 -16.14 7.09 -10.01
C ILE A 65 -15.74 6.57 -8.63
N SER A 66 -14.50 6.85 -8.23
CA SER A 66 -13.93 6.35 -6.98
C SER A 66 -13.92 7.45 -5.93
N ARG A 67 -14.40 7.17 -4.70
CA ARG A 67 -14.27 8.11 -3.56
C ARG A 67 -12.80 8.35 -3.21
N PHE A 68 -11.98 7.31 -3.33
CA PHE A 68 -10.53 7.37 -3.09
C PHE A 68 -9.77 6.53 -4.11
N VAL A 69 -8.58 7.00 -4.47
CA VAL A 69 -7.57 6.26 -5.23
C VAL A 69 -6.34 6.09 -4.37
N VAL A 70 -5.83 4.86 -4.28
CA VAL A 70 -4.64 4.52 -3.51
C VAL A 70 -3.45 4.32 -4.45
N VAL A 71 -2.34 5.00 -4.18
CA VAL A 71 -1.11 4.87 -4.97
C VAL A 71 -0.05 4.17 -4.13
N VAL A 72 0.27 2.93 -4.51
CA VAL A 72 1.30 2.08 -3.88
C VAL A 72 2.08 1.31 -4.95
N ASP A 73 3.34 0.98 -4.67
CA ASP A 73 4.09 0.01 -5.49
C ASP A 73 3.71 -1.42 -5.09
N THR A 74 4.06 -2.42 -5.91
CA THR A 74 3.71 -3.84 -5.64
C THR A 74 4.38 -4.43 -4.41
N ASP A 75 5.48 -3.82 -3.94
CA ASP A 75 6.22 -4.17 -2.73
C ASP A 75 5.85 -3.29 -1.53
N GLU A 76 4.79 -2.50 -1.63
CA GLU A 76 4.36 -1.56 -0.59
C GLU A 76 2.91 -1.79 -0.16
N LEU A 77 2.66 -1.65 1.15
CA LEU A 77 1.31 -1.72 1.72
C LEU A 77 1.14 -0.60 2.75
N ILE A 78 0.08 0.21 2.62
CA ILE A 78 -0.32 1.16 3.67
C ILE A 78 -1.05 0.35 4.76
N ILE A 79 -0.42 0.11 5.90
CA ILE A 79 -0.99 -0.69 6.99
C ILE A 79 -1.49 0.21 8.11
N PRO A 80 -2.81 0.28 8.36
CA PRO A 80 -3.34 0.89 9.57
C PRO A 80 -2.89 0.09 10.80
N ARG A 81 -2.45 0.76 11.87
CA ARG A 81 -2.03 0.13 13.12
C ARG A 81 -3.20 -0.19 14.04
N ASN A 82 -4.17 0.73 14.13
CA ASN A 82 -5.28 0.64 15.09
C ASN A 82 -6.66 0.38 14.45
N HIS A 83 -6.73 0.28 13.11
CA HIS A 83 -7.96 0.03 12.34
C HIS A 83 -7.80 -1.18 11.42
N PHE A 84 -8.88 -1.78 10.93
CA PHE A 84 -8.82 -2.92 10.01
C PHE A 84 -8.89 -2.50 8.53
N THR A 85 -9.54 -1.38 8.22
CA THR A 85 -9.61 -0.86 6.84
C THR A 85 -9.05 0.55 6.72
N TRP A 86 -8.73 0.96 5.49
CA TRP A 86 -8.40 2.35 5.21
C TRP A 86 -9.58 3.27 5.47
N MET A 87 -10.80 2.82 5.17
CA MET A 87 -11.99 3.62 5.43
C MET A 87 -12.25 3.81 6.92
N GLU A 88 -12.13 2.77 7.75
CA GLU A 88 -12.21 2.94 9.21
C GLU A 88 -11.17 3.93 9.73
N LEU A 89 -9.93 3.88 9.24
CA LEU A 89 -8.90 4.84 9.58
C LEU A 89 -9.30 6.25 9.13
N LEU A 90 -9.74 6.40 7.88
CA LEU A 90 -10.08 7.67 7.27
C LEU A 90 -11.46 8.19 7.67
N ASP A 91 -12.33 7.43 8.32
CA ASP A 91 -13.62 7.90 8.84
C ASP A 91 -13.52 8.27 10.34
N THR A 92 -12.32 8.17 10.94
CA THR A 92 -12.04 8.79 12.27
C THR A 92 -12.06 10.32 12.25
N ILE A 93 -12.25 10.93 11.08
CA ILE A 93 -12.54 12.36 10.90
C ILE A 93 -14.01 12.61 11.27
N SER A 94 -14.27 13.76 11.90
CA SER A 94 -15.63 14.25 12.13
C SER A 94 -16.45 14.25 10.81
N PRO A 95 -17.78 14.01 10.84
CA PRO A 95 -18.65 14.15 9.67
C PRO A 95 -18.55 15.52 8.98
N GLU A 96 -18.03 16.53 9.68
CA GLU A 96 -17.50 17.73 9.04
C GLU A 96 -16.04 17.45 8.61
N GLU A 97 -15.81 17.24 7.31
CA GLU A 97 -14.53 16.95 6.63
C GLU A 97 -13.37 17.96 6.90
N HIS A 98 -13.54 18.85 7.87
CA HIS A 98 -12.66 19.95 8.26
C HIS A 98 -11.75 19.61 9.46
N ASP A 99 -12.11 18.68 10.35
CA ASP A 99 -11.26 18.35 11.53
C ASP A 99 -10.45 17.06 11.36
N VAL A 100 -9.36 17.18 10.60
CA VAL A 100 -8.35 16.12 10.43
C VAL A 100 -7.33 16.04 11.57
N SER A 101 -7.48 16.82 12.64
CA SER A 101 -6.44 16.97 13.68
C SER A 101 -6.05 15.64 14.34
N ALA A 102 -7.00 14.72 14.47
CA ALA A 102 -6.79 13.37 15.01
C ALA A 102 -5.85 12.52 14.12
N LEU A 103 -5.85 12.76 12.81
CA LEU A 103 -5.01 12.04 11.83
C LEU A 103 -3.62 12.67 11.69
N MET A 104 -3.48 13.97 11.93
CA MET A 104 -2.28 14.73 11.58
C MET A 104 -1.05 14.31 12.38
N HIS A 105 0.07 14.14 11.68
CA HIS A 105 1.37 13.99 12.30
C HIS A 105 1.77 15.30 13.01
N PRO A 106 2.43 15.26 14.20
CA PRO A 106 2.78 16.48 14.94
C PRO A 106 3.69 17.47 14.18
N SER A 107 4.49 16.96 13.24
CA SER A 107 5.37 17.77 12.39
C SER A 107 4.71 18.26 11.10
N ASP A 108 3.43 17.97 10.88
CA ASP A 108 2.74 18.39 9.66
C ASP A 108 2.61 19.93 9.66
N PRO A 109 3.24 20.63 8.71
CA PRO A 109 3.21 22.09 8.64
C PRO A 109 1.84 22.62 8.20
N SER A 110 0.92 21.75 7.78
CA SER A 110 -0.34 22.11 7.14
C SER A 110 -1.49 22.42 8.11
N ARG A 111 -1.26 22.43 9.43
CA ARG A 111 -2.24 22.72 10.50
C ARG A 111 -3.11 23.97 10.31
N LYS A 112 -2.84 24.83 9.32
CA LYS A 112 -3.62 26.03 8.97
C LYS A 112 -3.76 26.32 7.46
N ARG A 113 -3.53 25.39 6.52
CA ARG A 113 -3.24 25.76 5.12
C ARG A 113 -4.29 25.45 4.05
N PHE A 114 -5.30 24.64 4.29
CA PHE A 114 -6.32 24.31 3.29
C PHE A 114 -7.71 24.16 3.93
N LYS A 115 -8.76 24.33 3.13
CA LYS A 115 -10.14 24.12 3.57
C LYS A 115 -10.61 22.68 3.35
N THR A 116 -10.00 22.00 2.38
CA THR A 116 -10.40 20.68 1.93
C THR A 116 -9.21 19.74 1.93
N THR A 117 -9.42 18.52 2.42
CA THR A 117 -8.40 17.47 2.39
C THR A 117 -8.50 16.70 1.08
N GLY A 118 -7.45 16.78 0.26
CA GLY A 118 -7.37 16.12 -1.04
C GLY A 118 -6.61 14.80 -1.02
N SER A 119 -5.63 14.65 -0.13
CA SER A 119 -4.93 13.38 0.08
C SER A 119 -4.53 13.15 1.53
N PHE A 120 -4.29 11.89 1.83
CA PHE A 120 -3.71 11.39 3.05
C PHE A 120 -2.38 10.72 2.72
N ASP A 121 -1.30 11.27 3.24
CA ASP A 121 0.06 10.89 2.92
C ASP A 121 0.63 10.04 4.07
N PHE A 122 1.25 8.91 3.74
CA PHE A 122 1.75 7.91 4.68
C PHE A 122 3.26 7.72 4.50
N ARG A 123 4.01 7.89 5.58
CA ARG A 123 5.46 7.66 5.56
C ARG A 123 5.77 6.18 5.49
N SER A 124 6.94 5.85 4.94
CA SER A 124 7.38 4.46 4.78
C SER A 124 8.53 4.09 5.68
N SER A 125 8.62 2.79 5.95
CA SER A 125 9.81 2.15 6.49
C SER A 125 10.07 0.85 5.76
N PHE A 126 11.34 0.47 5.65
CA PHE A 126 11.70 -0.78 5.00
C PHE A 126 11.51 -1.97 5.93
N PHE A 127 10.77 -2.96 5.44
CA PHE A 127 10.65 -4.29 6.03
C PHE A 127 11.62 -5.22 5.33
N LYS A 128 12.49 -5.86 6.11
CA LYS A 128 13.59 -6.66 5.57
C LYS A 128 13.03 -7.90 4.91
N ILE A 129 13.42 -8.17 3.67
CA ILE A 129 13.19 -9.47 3.06
C ILE A 129 14.35 -10.38 3.50
N SER A 130 14.09 -11.31 4.39
CA SER A 130 15.10 -12.25 4.87
C SER A 130 14.53 -13.65 5.05
N ASN A 131 15.42 -14.65 5.06
CA ASN A 131 15.03 -16.05 5.26
C ASN A 131 14.70 -16.37 6.73
N ILE A 132 14.78 -15.40 7.65
CA ILE A 132 14.65 -15.65 9.09
C ILE A 132 13.39 -14.95 9.60
N THR A 133 12.34 -15.72 9.80
CA THR A 133 11.23 -15.33 10.67
C THR A 133 11.57 -15.79 12.08
N ASN A 134 11.71 -14.86 13.02
CA ASN A 134 11.87 -15.21 14.43
C ASN A 134 10.51 -15.62 15.01
N TRP A 135 10.07 -16.84 14.71
CA TRP A 135 8.79 -17.37 15.18
C TRP A 135 8.66 -17.32 16.69
N THR A 136 9.74 -17.57 17.44
CA THR A 136 9.74 -17.55 18.90
C THR A 136 9.20 -16.23 19.46
N GLU A 137 9.63 -15.10 18.90
CA GLU A 137 9.19 -13.78 19.35
C GLU A 137 7.77 -13.45 18.89
N ILE A 138 7.41 -13.84 17.67
CA ILE A 138 6.06 -13.64 17.12
C ILE A 138 5.01 -14.43 17.90
N LEU A 139 5.33 -15.67 18.28
CA LEU A 139 4.42 -16.59 18.99
C LEU A 139 4.00 -16.08 20.37
N SER A 140 4.75 -15.15 20.96
CA SER A 140 4.33 -14.46 22.20
C SER A 140 3.09 -13.59 22.02
N GLN A 141 2.79 -13.14 20.79
CA GLN A 141 1.70 -12.23 20.47
C GLN A 141 0.66 -12.85 19.52
N PHE A 142 1.09 -13.73 18.60
CA PHE A 142 0.25 -14.32 17.57
C PHE A 142 0.56 -15.82 17.41
N SER A 143 -0.45 -16.68 17.58
CA SER A 143 -0.27 -18.12 17.40
C SER A 143 -0.22 -18.50 15.91
N PHE A 144 0.66 -19.44 15.57
CA PHE A 144 0.73 -20.08 14.25
C PHE A 144 0.83 -21.59 14.44
N SER A 145 0.05 -22.37 13.69
CA SER A 145 0.22 -23.82 13.61
C SER A 145 1.51 -24.17 12.87
N ASP A 146 2.02 -25.39 13.05
CA ASP A 146 3.24 -25.82 12.37
C ASP A 146 3.04 -25.92 10.84
N GLU A 147 1.82 -26.26 10.41
CA GLU A 147 1.43 -26.22 8.99
C GLU A 147 1.47 -24.78 8.45
N GLU A 148 0.93 -23.80 9.19
CA GLU A 148 0.96 -22.39 8.79
C GLU A 148 2.40 -21.90 8.63
N LYS A 149 3.27 -22.20 9.60
CA LYS A 149 4.70 -21.82 9.54
C LYS A 149 5.36 -22.41 8.30
N SER A 150 5.18 -23.72 8.09
CA SER A 150 5.76 -24.44 6.95
C SER A 150 5.30 -23.85 5.62
N ASN A 151 4.00 -23.57 5.47
CA ASN A 151 3.45 -22.99 4.25
C ASN A 151 3.92 -21.54 4.04
N ILE A 152 3.96 -20.72 5.09
CA ILE A 152 4.43 -19.33 5.02
C ILE A 152 5.89 -19.26 4.54
N GLU A 153 6.75 -20.13 5.05
CA GLU A 153 8.15 -20.20 4.65
C GLU A 153 8.32 -20.72 3.21
N LYS A 154 7.65 -21.84 2.89
CA LYS A 154 7.71 -22.47 1.57
C LYS A 154 7.21 -21.54 0.45
N LEU A 155 6.06 -20.90 0.68
CA LEU A 155 5.41 -20.00 -0.29
C LEU A 155 5.87 -18.55 -0.17
N LYS A 156 6.78 -18.25 0.76
CA LYS A 156 7.38 -16.93 0.99
C LYS A 156 6.34 -15.82 1.20
N PHE A 157 5.35 -16.06 2.06
CA PHE A 157 4.34 -15.04 2.39
C PHE A 157 4.96 -13.90 3.21
N LEU A 158 5.52 -12.90 2.51
CA LEU A 158 6.32 -11.82 3.10
C LEU A 158 5.56 -11.07 4.21
N THR A 159 4.28 -10.78 4.00
CA THR A 159 3.44 -10.07 4.95
C THR A 159 3.19 -10.82 6.26
N LEU A 160 3.37 -12.15 6.27
CA LEU A 160 3.20 -12.99 7.46
C LEU A 160 4.52 -13.42 8.10
N SER A 161 5.65 -13.21 7.41
CA SER A 161 6.98 -13.69 7.80
C SER A 161 7.98 -12.57 8.09
N GLN A 162 7.83 -11.41 7.43
CA GLN A 162 8.76 -10.28 7.49
C GLN A 162 8.15 -9.13 8.28
N VAL A 163 8.26 -9.20 9.60
CA VAL A 163 7.75 -8.18 10.55
C VAL A 163 8.85 -7.30 11.14
N TRP A 164 10.09 -7.44 10.68
CA TRP A 164 11.21 -6.63 11.12
C TRP A 164 11.43 -5.48 10.15
N ARG A 165 11.35 -4.26 10.66
CA ARG A 165 11.62 -3.04 9.89
C ARG A 165 12.80 -2.26 10.43
N GLY A 166 13.39 -1.43 9.58
CA GLY A 166 14.36 -0.44 10.02
C GLY A 166 13.74 0.54 11.04
N ILE A 167 14.53 1.03 11.98
CA ILE A 167 14.07 2.09 12.89
C ILE A 167 13.78 3.41 12.16
N LYS A 168 14.39 3.60 10.98
CA LYS A 168 14.21 4.79 10.15
C LYS A 168 12.82 4.77 9.52
N ILE A 169 12.12 5.88 9.69
CA ILE A 169 10.94 6.24 8.90
C ILE A 169 11.38 7.34 7.94
N PHE A 170 11.07 7.19 6.66
CA PHE A 170 11.46 8.16 5.64
C PHE A 170 10.66 9.46 5.83
N PRO A 171 11.27 10.64 5.57
CA PRO A 171 10.56 11.90 5.70
C PRO A 171 9.44 12.01 4.65
N GLU A 172 8.50 12.92 4.89
CA GLU A 172 7.44 13.27 3.94
C GLU A 172 8.01 13.58 2.54
N TYR A 173 7.22 13.28 1.50
CA TYR A 173 7.57 13.42 0.09
C TYR A 173 8.70 12.50 -0.42
N ARG A 174 9.33 11.70 0.47
CA ARG A 174 10.33 10.70 0.08
C ARG A 174 9.82 9.32 0.40
N ARG A 175 9.53 8.53 -0.65
CA ARG A 175 8.99 7.16 -0.49
C ARG A 175 7.67 7.13 0.30
N THR A 176 6.99 8.27 0.37
CA THR A 176 5.62 8.36 0.85
C THR A 176 4.71 7.67 -0.16
N LYS A 177 3.58 7.17 0.33
CA LYS A 177 2.45 6.72 -0.48
C LYS A 177 1.19 7.33 0.06
N TYR A 178 0.13 7.36 -0.74
CA TYR A 178 -1.02 8.18 -0.41
C TYR A 178 -2.34 7.58 -0.87
N ILE A 179 -3.39 8.01 -0.18
CA ILE A 179 -4.78 7.79 -0.53
C ILE A 179 -5.35 9.17 -0.86
N ALA A 180 -5.90 9.36 -2.06
CA ALA A 180 -6.36 10.67 -2.51
C ALA A 180 -7.76 10.65 -3.10
N ARG A 181 -8.46 11.77 -2.95
CA ARG A 181 -9.74 12.05 -3.56
C ARG A 181 -9.52 12.51 -5.00
N PRO A 182 -9.87 11.71 -6.03
CA PRO A 182 -9.45 11.98 -7.39
C PRO A 182 -10.01 13.31 -7.95
N GLU A 183 -11.17 13.77 -7.46
CA GLU A 183 -11.79 15.04 -7.83
C GLU A 183 -10.95 16.27 -7.46
N PHE A 184 -10.01 16.14 -6.52
CA PHE A 184 -9.16 17.25 -6.06
C PHE A 184 -7.72 17.19 -6.56
N VAL A 185 -7.32 16.14 -7.27
CA VAL A 185 -5.94 15.96 -7.76
C VAL A 185 -5.80 16.48 -9.18
N ASN A 186 -5.02 17.54 -9.37
CA ASN A 186 -4.68 18.05 -10.71
C ASN A 186 -3.47 17.35 -11.31
N VAL A 187 -2.43 17.11 -10.49
CA VAL A 187 -1.22 16.40 -10.90
C VAL A 187 -0.86 15.37 -9.84
N ALA A 188 -1.09 14.10 -10.16
CA ALA A 188 -0.68 12.97 -9.32
C ALA A 188 0.84 12.76 -9.42
N GLY A 189 1.49 12.48 -8.29
CA GLY A 189 2.90 12.12 -8.22
C GLY A 189 3.12 10.68 -7.75
N VAL A 190 4.34 10.15 -7.88
CA VAL A 190 4.66 8.77 -7.43
C VAL A 190 4.66 8.66 -5.90
N HIS A 191 5.09 9.71 -5.20
CA HIS A 191 5.23 9.70 -3.74
C HIS A 191 4.20 10.56 -3.00
N TYR A 192 3.65 11.56 -3.67
CA TYR A 192 2.69 12.50 -3.13
C TYR A 192 1.96 13.19 -4.29
N VAL A 193 0.86 13.88 -4.02
CA VAL A 193 0.18 14.69 -5.03
C VAL A 193 0.98 15.97 -5.29
N HIS A 194 1.40 16.21 -6.53
CA HIS A 194 2.20 17.39 -6.89
C HIS A 194 1.36 18.67 -6.98
N SER A 195 0.08 18.56 -7.35
CA SER A 195 -0.82 19.72 -7.48
C SER A 195 -2.27 19.34 -7.21
N PHE A 196 -2.96 20.21 -6.46
CA PHE A 196 -4.37 20.08 -6.11
C PHE A 196 -5.22 21.19 -6.75
N VAL A 197 -6.55 20.99 -6.72
CA VAL A 197 -7.53 22.06 -6.89
C VAL A 197 -7.35 23.13 -5.80
N LYS A 198 -7.73 24.38 -6.09
CA LYS A 198 -7.58 25.52 -5.16
C LYS A 198 -8.16 25.21 -3.76
N ASN A 199 -7.49 25.69 -2.71
CA ASN A 199 -7.84 25.48 -1.29
C ASN A 199 -7.85 24.03 -0.81
N THR A 200 -7.22 23.12 -1.56
CA THR A 200 -7.08 21.70 -1.20
C THR A 200 -5.62 21.35 -0.95
N GLY A 201 -5.37 20.44 0.00
CA GLY A 201 -4.01 19.99 0.33
C GLY A 201 -3.95 18.56 0.83
N SER A 202 -2.76 18.14 1.25
CA SER A 202 -2.51 16.83 1.83
C SER A 202 -2.43 16.88 3.35
N VAL A 203 -2.83 15.78 3.99
CA VAL A 203 -2.64 15.52 5.42
C VAL A 203 -1.56 14.46 5.58
N LEU A 204 -0.48 14.78 6.29
CA LEU A 204 0.49 13.77 6.69
C LEU A 204 -0.09 12.96 7.85
N VAL A 205 -0.43 11.70 7.59
CA VAL A 205 -1.01 10.81 8.61
C VAL A 205 0.06 10.43 9.63
N ASN A 206 -0.33 10.48 10.91
CA ASN A 206 0.53 10.10 12.02
C ASN A 206 0.98 8.64 11.91
N ASP A 207 2.29 8.39 11.97
CA ASP A 207 2.85 7.02 11.88
C ASP A 207 2.34 6.05 12.95
N LYS A 208 1.81 6.58 14.07
CA LYS A 208 1.15 5.78 15.12
C LYS A 208 -0.20 5.22 14.69
N LEU A 209 -0.81 5.79 13.64
CA LEU A 209 -2.09 5.37 13.10
C LEU A 209 -1.92 4.46 11.88
N ALA A 210 -0.94 4.74 11.02
CA ALA A 210 -0.64 3.93 9.84
C ALA A 210 0.81 4.12 9.38
N LEU A 211 1.37 3.11 8.73
CA LEU A 211 2.71 3.17 8.14
C LEU A 211 2.74 2.39 6.82
N VAL A 212 3.49 2.89 5.83
CA VAL A 212 3.77 2.12 4.62
C VAL A 212 4.83 1.06 4.94
N HIS A 213 4.43 -0.20 4.81
CA HIS A 213 5.31 -1.35 4.84
C HIS A 213 5.93 -1.53 3.45
N HIS A 214 7.17 -1.11 3.29
CA HIS A 214 7.91 -1.24 2.02
C HIS A 214 8.85 -2.45 2.13
N TYR A 215 8.48 -3.57 1.51
CA TYR A 215 9.22 -4.83 1.57
C TYR A 215 10.42 -4.80 0.64
N ARG A 216 11.61 -4.51 1.18
CA ARG A 216 12.82 -4.36 0.38
C ARG A 216 14.08 -4.67 1.19
N ASN A 217 15.09 -5.19 0.50
CA ASN A 217 16.41 -5.40 1.09
C ASN A 217 17.08 -4.06 1.40
N TYR A 218 17.69 -3.96 2.59
CA TYR A 218 18.48 -2.81 3.04
C TYR A 218 19.79 -3.28 3.70
N PRO A 219 20.77 -2.37 3.92
CA PRO A 219 22.10 -2.74 4.38
C PRO A 219 22.10 -3.58 5.67
N LYS A 220 23.00 -4.57 5.76
CA LYS A 220 23.04 -5.56 6.85
C LYS A 220 23.18 -4.96 8.26
N LYS A 221 23.73 -3.74 8.41
CA LYS A 221 24.04 -3.09 9.71
C LYS A 221 22.92 -2.18 10.25
N SER A 222 21.76 -2.12 9.61
CA SER A 222 20.69 -1.24 10.08
C SER A 222 20.09 -1.75 11.40
N LYS A 223 19.91 -0.85 12.36
CA LYS A 223 19.09 -1.10 13.56
C LYS A 223 17.65 -1.41 13.13
N VAL A 224 17.07 -2.45 13.73
CA VAL A 224 15.73 -2.93 13.41
C VAL A 224 14.83 -2.92 14.63
N ILE A 225 13.53 -2.89 14.39
CA ILE A 225 12.47 -3.04 15.39
C ILE A 225 11.41 -3.98 14.83
N MET A 226 10.81 -4.78 15.71
CA MET A 226 9.67 -5.63 15.35
C MET A 226 8.40 -4.78 15.24
N ASP A 227 7.65 -4.99 14.16
CA ASP A 227 6.41 -4.31 13.87
C ASP A 227 5.35 -5.34 13.42
N THR A 228 4.57 -5.81 14.38
CA THR A 228 3.55 -6.85 14.20
C THR A 228 2.20 -6.32 13.73
N SER A 229 2.12 -5.03 13.34
CA SER A 229 0.85 -4.36 13.00
C SER A 229 0.06 -5.06 11.89
N ILE A 230 0.74 -5.75 10.96
CA ILE A 230 0.09 -6.49 9.88
C ILE A 230 -0.46 -7.86 10.32
N LEU A 231 0.05 -8.43 11.43
CA LEU A 231 -0.31 -9.78 11.86
C LEU A 231 -1.73 -9.89 12.43
N LYS A 232 -2.36 -8.78 12.83
CA LYS A 232 -3.80 -8.76 13.16
C LYS A 232 -4.68 -9.23 12.01
N PHE A 233 -4.19 -9.15 10.77
CA PHE A 233 -4.89 -9.63 9.58
C PHE A 233 -4.62 -11.10 9.26
N LYS A 234 -3.75 -11.79 10.01
CA LYS A 234 -3.31 -13.16 9.73
C LYS A 234 -4.48 -14.10 9.44
N ASN A 235 -5.50 -14.12 10.30
CA ASN A 235 -6.64 -15.03 10.19
C ASN A 235 -7.50 -14.79 8.94
N GLN A 236 -7.48 -13.58 8.37
CA GLN A 236 -8.14 -13.29 7.10
C GLN A 236 -7.21 -13.47 5.90
N LEU A 237 -5.92 -13.15 6.07
CA LEU A 237 -4.94 -13.10 5.00
C LEU A 237 -4.42 -14.49 4.62
N TYR A 238 -4.06 -15.32 5.60
CA TYR A 238 -3.48 -16.64 5.35
C TYR A 238 -4.40 -17.55 4.51
N PRO A 239 -5.69 -17.73 4.85
CA PRO A 239 -6.59 -18.57 4.05
C PRO A 239 -6.73 -18.05 2.61
N ARG A 240 -6.82 -16.74 2.41
CA ARG A 240 -6.90 -16.12 1.07
C ARG A 240 -5.63 -16.34 0.26
N LEU A 241 -4.45 -16.26 0.88
CA LEU A 241 -3.17 -16.52 0.20
C LEU A 241 -3.06 -17.99 -0.25
N VAL A 242 -3.40 -18.94 0.63
CA VAL A 242 -3.44 -20.36 0.30
C VAL A 242 -4.41 -20.63 -0.85
N GLN A 243 -5.61 -20.04 -0.82
CA GLN A 243 -6.58 -20.14 -1.90
C GLN A 243 -6.03 -19.60 -3.23
N GLN A 244 -5.29 -18.48 -3.23
CA GLN A 244 -4.67 -17.98 -4.47
C GLN A 244 -3.56 -18.91 -4.98
N CYS A 245 -2.74 -19.51 -4.11
CA CYS A 245 -1.75 -20.49 -4.53
C CYS A 245 -2.39 -21.73 -5.16
N GLN A 246 -3.50 -22.21 -4.59
CA GLN A 246 -4.29 -23.31 -5.15
C GLN A 246 -4.96 -22.95 -6.49
N ARG A 247 -5.34 -21.68 -6.66
CA ARG A 247 -5.93 -21.16 -7.90
C ARG A 247 -4.93 -21.13 -9.05
N PHE A 248 -3.64 -20.95 -8.76
CA PHE A 248 -2.58 -20.85 -9.75
C PHE A 248 -1.44 -21.86 -9.48
N PRO A 249 -1.73 -23.17 -9.52
CA PRO A 249 -0.78 -24.19 -9.10
C PRO A 249 0.44 -24.29 -10.02
N SER A 250 0.34 -23.89 -11.29
CA SER A 250 1.47 -23.85 -12.22
C SER A 250 2.46 -22.73 -11.92
N ILE A 251 2.05 -21.71 -11.14
CA ILE A 251 2.86 -20.53 -10.84
C ILE A 251 3.54 -20.67 -9.47
N PHE A 252 2.85 -21.26 -8.49
CA PHE A 252 3.29 -21.31 -7.08
C PHE A 252 3.77 -22.69 -6.62
N LYS A 253 3.95 -23.66 -7.51
CA LYS A 253 4.52 -24.98 -7.21
C LYS A 253 6.04 -24.95 -7.01
#